data_AF-K1TG22-F1
#
_entry.id   AF-K1TG22-F1
#
_cell.length_a   1.000
_cell.length_b   1.000
_cell.length_c   1.000
_cell.angle_alpha   90.00
_cell.angle_beta   90.00
_cell.angle_gamma   90.00
#
_symmetry.space_group_name_H-M   'P 1'
#
loop_
_entity.id
_entity.type
_entity.pdbx_description
1 polymer ?
#
loop_
_entity_poly.entity_id
_entity_poly.type
_entity_poly.pdbx_seq_one_letter_code
_entity_poly.pdbx_strand_id
1 'polypeptide(L)'
;AYEEAEHAAKFAELLGEVVTDSTKKNLEMRAEAENGATLGKFELAKRAKEEGLDAIHDTVHEMARDEARHGRAFEGLLKRYFG
;
A
#
# COMPACT_ATOMS: atom_id res chain seq x y z
N ALA A 1 -15.29 -13.03 8.41
CA ALA A 1 -14.30 -12.17 7.72
C ALA A 1 -12.92 -12.27 8.37
N TYR A 2 -12.80 -12.05 9.69
CA TYR A 2 -11.51 -12.16 10.40
C TYR A 2 -10.87 -13.56 10.33
N GLU A 3 -11.64 -14.63 10.53
CA GLU A 3 -11.12 -16.01 10.42
C GLU A 3 -10.53 -16.29 9.02
N GLU A 4 -11.22 -15.86 7.96
CA GLU A 4 -10.73 -16.08 6.60
C GLU A 4 -9.52 -15.20 6.25
N ALA A 5 -9.42 -13.99 6.82
CA ALA A 5 -8.22 -13.17 6.69
C ALA A 5 -7.02 -13.82 7.40
N GLU A 6 -7.23 -14.46 8.54
CA GLU A 6 -6.19 -15.22 9.25
C GLU A 6 -5.76 -16.44 8.43
N HIS A 7 -6.70 -17.19 7.84
CA HIS A 7 -6.38 -18.29 6.94
C HIS A 7 -5.53 -17.82 5.76
N ALA A 8 -5.91 -16.73 5.10
CA ALA A 8 -5.16 -16.16 3.99
C ALA A 8 -3.74 -15.73 4.41
N ALA A 9 -3.60 -15.07 5.57
CA ALA A 9 -2.31 -14.64 6.10
C ALA A 9 -1.36 -15.82 6.38
N LYS A 10 -1.89 -16.91 6.95
CA LYS A 10 -1.10 -18.14 7.21
C LYS A 10 -0.60 -18.78 5.93
N PHE A 11 -1.44 -18.87 4.89
CA PHE A 11 -0.98 -19.41 3.60
C PHE A 11 0.03 -18.48 2.92
N ALA A 12 -0.19 -17.17 2.98
CA ALA A 12 0.74 -16.16 2.50
C ALA A 12 2.14 -16.29 3.13
N GLU A 13 2.19 -16.55 4.43
CA GLU A 13 3.45 -16.81 5.16
C GLU A 13 4.07 -18.16 4.77
N LEU A 14 3.29 -19.24 4.75
CA LEU A 14 3.76 -20.58 4.42
C LEU A 14 4.31 -20.70 2.99
N LEU A 15 3.70 -20.01 2.03
CA LEU A 15 4.13 -20.01 0.63
C LEU A 15 5.32 -19.06 0.39
N GLY A 16 5.55 -18.09 1.27
CA GLY A 16 6.64 -17.11 1.14
C GLY A 16 6.50 -16.16 -0.07
N GLU A 17 5.31 -16.09 -0.67
CA GLU A 17 5.08 -15.32 -1.90
C GLU A 17 4.91 -13.82 -1.65
N VAL A 18 4.41 -13.45 -0.48
CA VAL A 18 4.06 -12.05 -0.13
C VAL A 18 4.83 -11.52 1.08
N VAL A 19 5.53 -12.39 1.81
CA VAL A 19 6.39 -12.04 2.96
C VAL A 19 7.67 -12.87 2.87
N THR A 20 8.81 -12.25 3.17
CA THR A 20 10.14 -12.87 3.22
C THR A 20 10.60 -13.09 4.67
N ASP A 21 11.68 -13.82 4.87
CA ASP A 21 12.34 -14.01 6.17
C ASP A 21 13.04 -12.75 6.73
N SER A 22 13.15 -11.69 5.92
CA SER A 22 13.80 -10.44 6.29
C SER A 22 12.80 -9.32 6.54
N THR A 23 12.69 -8.89 7.80
CA THR A 23 11.91 -7.71 8.20
C THR A 23 12.29 -6.47 7.40
N LYS A 24 13.60 -6.28 7.11
CA LYS A 24 14.07 -5.17 6.29
C LYS A 24 13.49 -5.25 4.88
N LYS A 25 13.62 -6.41 4.23
CA LYS A 25 13.14 -6.59 2.85
C LYS A 25 11.62 -6.42 2.77
N ASN A 26 10.88 -6.93 3.75
CA ASN A 26 9.43 -6.76 3.82
C ASN A 26 9.05 -5.27 3.93
N LEU A 27 9.75 -4.49 4.77
CA LEU A 27 9.51 -3.05 4.88
C LEU A 27 9.86 -2.29 3.60
N GLU A 28 10.95 -2.65 2.90
CA GLU A 28 11.32 -2.07 1.60
C GLU A 28 10.22 -2.32 0.56
N MET A 29 9.78 -3.58 0.45
CA MET A 29 8.69 -3.97 -0.47
C MET A 29 7.39 -3.23 -0.16
N ARG A 30 7.05 -3.02 1.12
CA ARG A 30 5.86 -2.25 1.50
C ARG A 30 6.01 -0.77 1.18
N ALA A 31 7.15 -0.15 1.46
CA ALA A 31 7.37 1.26 1.11
C ALA A 31 7.26 1.49 -0.42
N GLU A 32 7.86 0.62 -1.22
CA GLU A 32 7.74 0.65 -2.69
C GLU A 32 6.28 0.46 -3.14
N ALA A 33 5.57 -0.51 -2.56
CA ALA A 33 4.17 -0.77 -2.89
C ALA A 33 3.26 0.44 -2.58
N GLU A 34 3.42 1.09 -1.43
CA GLU A 34 2.62 2.28 -1.08
C GLU A 34 2.92 3.47 -2.00
N ASN A 35 4.18 3.67 -2.39
CA ASN A 35 4.57 4.71 -3.35
C ASN A 35 3.96 4.46 -4.74
N GLY A 36 3.99 3.21 -5.22
CA GLY A 36 3.32 2.80 -6.46
C GLY A 36 1.80 2.98 -6.40
N ALA A 37 1.17 2.58 -5.30
CA ALA A 37 -0.27 2.73 -5.09
C ALA A 37 -0.69 4.21 -5.02
N THR A 38 0.11 5.05 -4.37
CA THR A 38 -0.10 6.51 -4.32
C THR A 38 -0.12 7.10 -5.73
N LEU A 39 0.87 6.75 -6.57
CA LEU A 39 0.95 7.23 -7.94
C LEU A 39 -0.24 6.76 -8.77
N GLY A 40 -0.54 5.46 -8.77
CA GLY A 40 -1.63 4.90 -9.55
C GLY A 40 -3.00 5.46 -9.15
N LYS A 41 -3.25 5.66 -7.85
CA LYS A 41 -4.49 6.29 -7.36
C LYS A 41 -4.56 7.77 -7.75
N PHE A 42 -3.46 8.51 -7.69
CA PHE A 42 -3.45 9.90 -8.11
C PHE A 42 -3.76 10.05 -9.61
N GLU A 43 -3.17 9.19 -10.45
CA GLU A 43 -3.45 9.14 -11.88
C GLU A 43 -4.92 8.75 -12.16
N LEU A 44 -5.46 7.75 -11.45
CA LEU A 44 -6.85 7.35 -11.58
C LEU A 44 -7.81 8.47 -11.15
N ALA A 45 -7.55 9.14 -10.03
CA ALA A 45 -8.34 10.27 -9.58
C ALA A 45 -8.35 11.39 -10.63
N LYS A 46 -7.17 11.72 -11.19
CA LYS A 46 -7.06 12.71 -12.26
C LYS A 46 -7.93 12.35 -13.47
N ARG A 47 -7.87 11.10 -13.95
CA ARG A 47 -8.70 10.62 -15.08
C ARG A 47 -10.18 10.68 -14.75
N ALA A 48 -10.58 10.27 -13.54
CA ALA A 48 -11.97 10.37 -13.09
C ALA A 48 -12.48 11.82 -13.11
N LYS A 49 -11.63 12.78 -12.74
CA LYS A 49 -11.98 14.21 -12.81
C LYS A 49 -12.16 14.70 -14.24
N GLU A 50 -11.28 14.27 -15.16
CA GLU A 50 -11.36 14.60 -16.59
C GLU A 50 -12.64 14.04 -17.23
N GLU A 51 -13.14 12.90 -16.75
CA GLU A 51 -14.38 12.27 -17.20
C GLU A 51 -15.65 12.75 -16.45
N GLY A 52 -15.53 13.67 -15.49
CA GLY A 52 -16.66 14.19 -14.71
C GLY A 52 -17.22 13.21 -13.67
N LEU A 53 -16.44 12.20 -13.28
CA LEU A 53 -16.81 11.18 -12.30
C LEU A 53 -16.39 11.61 -10.88
N ASP A 54 -17.00 12.68 -10.39
CA ASP A 54 -16.55 13.36 -9.16
C ASP A 54 -16.55 12.45 -7.91
N ALA A 55 -17.56 11.60 -7.74
CA ALA A 55 -17.59 10.66 -6.61
C ALA A 55 -16.40 9.66 -6.62
N ILE A 56 -15.97 9.25 -7.81
CA ILE A 56 -14.80 8.36 -7.97
C ILE A 56 -13.52 9.14 -7.72
N HIS A 57 -13.41 10.36 -8.28
CA HIS A 57 -12.28 11.25 -8.03
C HIS A 57 -12.06 11.45 -6.52
N ASP A 58 -13.10 11.89 -5.79
CA ASP A 58 -12.98 12.27 -4.39
C ASP A 58 -12.55 11.07 -3.53
N THR A 59 -13.20 9.92 -3.75
CA THR A 59 -12.88 8.67 -3.04
C THR A 59 -11.44 8.22 -3.32
N VAL A 60 -11.04 8.15 -4.59
CA VAL A 60 -9.70 7.66 -4.96
C VAL A 60 -8.61 8.66 -4.57
N HIS A 61 -8.90 9.96 -4.59
CA HIS A 61 -7.98 11.00 -4.16
C HIS A 61 -7.72 10.94 -2.64
N GLU A 62 -8.76 10.69 -1.83
CA GLU A 62 -8.59 10.43 -0.40
C GLU A 62 -7.72 9.18 -0.16
N MET A 63 -8.03 8.09 -0.87
CA MET A 63 -7.22 6.87 -0.79
C MET A 63 -5.75 7.10 -1.17
N ALA A 64 -5.45 7.98 -2.14
CA ALA A 64 -4.06 8.32 -2.49
C ALA A 64 -3.32 9.02 -1.34
N ARG A 65 -4.01 9.83 -0.54
CA ARG A 65 -3.42 10.48 0.64
C ARG A 65 -3.13 9.49 1.74
N ASP A 66 -3.98 8.48 1.91
CA ASP A 66 -3.73 7.40 2.86
C ASP A 66 -2.49 6.58 2.48
N GLU A 67 -2.33 6.21 1.21
CA GLU A 67 -1.13 5.47 0.79
C GLU A 67 0.13 6.32 0.94
N ALA A 68 0.07 7.63 0.70
CA ALA A 68 1.19 8.51 0.98
C ALA A 68 1.56 8.50 2.48
N ARG A 69 0.55 8.50 3.37
CA ARG A 69 0.77 8.40 4.82
C ARG A 69 1.35 7.04 5.21
N HIS A 70 0.88 5.94 4.60
CA HIS A 70 1.44 4.60 4.82
C HIS A 70 2.89 4.48 4.33
N GLY A 71 3.19 4.97 3.12
CA GLY A 71 4.54 5.01 2.57
C GLY A 71 5.51 5.76 3.48
N ARG A 72 5.10 6.94 3.98
CA ARG A 72 5.88 7.70 4.97
C ARG A 72 6.13 6.93 6.27
N ALA A 73 5.14 6.19 6.75
CA ALA A 73 5.30 5.38 7.95
C ALA A 73 6.33 4.25 7.71
N PHE A 74 6.27 3.54 6.58
CA PHE A 74 7.23 2.50 6.24
C PHE A 74 8.65 3.06 6.03
N GLU A 75 8.80 4.19 5.32
CA GLU A 75 10.07 4.90 5.18
C GLU A 75 10.66 5.26 6.56
N GLY A 76 9.83 5.75 7.47
CA GLY A 76 10.24 6.08 8.83
C GLY A 76 10.73 4.87 9.63
N LEU A 77 10.03 3.73 9.50
CA LEU A 77 10.44 2.47 10.13
C LEU A 77 11.75 1.94 9.55
N LEU A 78 11.90 1.96 8.22
CA LEU A 78 13.14 1.57 7.54
C LEU A 78 14.33 2.36 8.04
N LYS A 79 14.20 3.69 8.06
CA LYS A 79 15.26 4.59 8.53
C LYS A 79 15.59 4.36 10.01
N ARG A 80 14.57 4.13 10.86
CA ARG A 80 14.78 3.94 12.29
C ARG A 80 15.52 2.66 12.64
N TYR A 81 15.22 1.56 11.94
CA TYR A 81 15.71 0.23 12.32
C TYR A 81 16.83 -0.29 11.42
N PHE A 82 17.02 0.26 10.22
CA PHE A 82 17.92 -0.28 9.19
C PHE A 82 18.72 0.77 8.39
N GLY A 83 18.61 2.05 8.74
CA GLY A 83 19.29 3.18 8.08
C GLY A 83 20.30 3.89 8.95
#